data_AF-T1AIJ2-F1
#
_entry.id   AF-T1AIJ2-F1
#
_cell.length_a   1.000
_cell.length_b   1.000
_cell.length_c   1.000
_cell.angle_alpha   90.00
_cell.angle_beta   90.00
_cell.angle_gamma   90.00
#
_symmetry.space_group_name_H-M   'P 1'
#
loop_
_entity.id
_entity.type
_entity.pdbx_description
1 polymer ?
#
loop_
_entity_poly.entity_id
_entity_poly.type
_entity_poly.pdbx_seq_one_letter_code
_entity_poly.pdbx_strand_id
1 'polypeptide(L)'
;MANDTAGDPMSGIKWTRRTTEKIAEQLRAGGIEVCANTVAKLLKGLDYRLRVNHKKLNRGSQSDRDTQFAYIAAQRETFSRHGLPIISIDSKKR
;
A
#
# COMPACT_ATOMS: atom_id res chain seq x y z
N MET A 1 -6.76 -3.94 -2.52
CA MET A 1 -5.56 -4.70 -2.09
C MET A 1 -4.45 -4.74 -3.13
N ALA A 2 -4.71 -4.91 -4.43
CA ALA A 2 -3.64 -4.94 -5.45
C ALA A 2 -2.68 -3.74 -5.37
N ASN A 3 -3.21 -2.53 -5.15
CA ASN A 3 -2.42 -1.30 -5.04
C ASN A 3 -1.69 -1.11 -3.69
N ASP A 4 -2.05 -1.89 -2.67
CA ASP A 4 -1.46 -1.80 -1.32
C ASP A 4 -0.26 -2.74 -1.15
N THR A 5 -0.07 -3.65 -2.09
CA THR A 5 1.13 -4.47 -2.20
C THR A 5 2.28 -3.58 -2.68
N ALA A 6 3.36 -3.61 -1.93
CA ALA A 6 4.64 -3.04 -2.29
C ALA A 6 5.66 -4.16 -2.29
N GLY A 7 6.79 -3.94 -2.95
CA GLY A 7 7.80 -4.96 -3.01
C GLY A 7 9.09 -4.46 -3.62
N ASP A 8 10.11 -5.28 -3.51
CA ASP A 8 11.33 -5.12 -4.28
C ASP A 8 11.17 -5.94 -5.56
N PRO A 9 11.09 -5.28 -6.74
CA PRO A 9 10.90 -5.97 -8.00
C PRO A 9 12.08 -6.88 -8.38
N MET A 10 13.27 -6.64 -7.84
CA MET A 10 14.46 -7.42 -8.15
C MET A 10 14.58 -8.68 -7.29
N SER A 11 14.22 -8.60 -6.01
CA SER A 11 14.30 -9.73 -5.07
C SER A 11 12.98 -10.49 -4.88
N GLY A 12 11.87 -9.97 -5.40
CA GLY A 12 10.54 -10.58 -5.28
C GLY A 12 9.90 -10.42 -3.90
N ILE A 13 10.56 -9.73 -2.97
CA ILE A 13 10.04 -9.51 -1.61
C ILE A 13 8.77 -8.66 -1.70
N LYS A 14 7.69 -9.16 -1.10
CA LYS A 14 6.42 -8.43 -0.95
C LYS A 14 6.25 -7.92 0.47
N TRP A 15 5.69 -6.73 0.61
CA TRP A 15 5.17 -6.20 1.89
C TRP A 15 3.89 -5.40 1.63
N THR A 16 3.16 -5.12 2.70
CA THR A 16 1.93 -4.31 2.64
C THR A 16 2.21 -2.91 3.17
N ARG A 17 1.54 -1.89 2.59
CA ARG A 17 1.53 -0.52 3.13
C ARG A 17 0.57 -0.35 4.31
N ARG A 18 -0.32 -1.32 4.56
CA ARG A 18 -1.29 -1.30 5.65
C ARG A 18 -0.77 -2.09 6.85
N THR A 19 -1.14 -1.65 8.04
CA THR A 19 -0.89 -2.44 9.25
C THR A 19 -1.84 -3.65 9.30
N THR A 20 -1.47 -4.65 10.09
CA THR A 20 -2.26 -5.86 10.29
C THR A 20 -3.64 -5.57 10.87
N GLU A 21 -3.76 -4.53 11.70
CA GLU A 21 -5.02 -4.06 12.30
C GLU A 21 -5.93 -3.46 11.23
N LYS A 22 -5.40 -2.59 10.37
CA LYS A 22 -6.17 -1.98 9.28
C LYS A 22 -6.67 -3.02 8.28
N ILE A 23 -5.88 -4.06 8.02
CA ILE A 23 -6.30 -5.17 7.16
C ILE A 23 -7.41 -5.97 7.85
N ALA A 24 -7.29 -6.24 9.15
CA ALA A 24 -8.33 -6.92 9.92
C ALA A 24 -9.65 -6.12 9.94
N GLU A 25 -9.60 -4.80 10.09
CA GLU A 25 -10.76 -3.91 10.01
C GLU A 25 -11.44 -3.97 8.64
N GLN A 26 -10.66 -3.99 7.56
CA GLN A 26 -11.20 -4.12 6.21
C GLN A 26 -11.82 -5.50 5.96
N LEU A 27 -11.21 -6.57 6.47
CA LEU A 27 -11.78 -7.90 6.39
C LEU A 27 -13.10 -7.99 7.18
N ARG A 28 -13.16 -7.35 8.36
CA ARG A 28 -14.39 -7.25 9.16
C ARG A 28 -15.48 -6.50 8.41
N ALA A 29 -15.15 -5.40 7.73
CA ALA A 29 -16.11 -4.68 6.89
C ALA A 29 -16.65 -5.55 5.73
N GLY A 30 -15.89 -6.55 5.28
CA GLY A 30 -16.31 -7.57 4.32
C GLY A 30 -16.97 -8.82 4.95
N GLY A 31 -17.25 -8.82 6.25
CA GLY A 31 -17.90 -9.94 6.97
C GLY A 31 -16.95 -11.02 7.47
N ILE A 32 -15.63 -10.86 7.35
CA ILE A 32 -14.62 -11.82 7.82
C ILE A 32 -13.99 -11.29 9.11
N GLU A 33 -14.33 -11.90 10.24
CA GLU A 33 -13.79 -11.50 11.53
C GLU A 33 -12.48 -12.23 11.84
N VAL A 34 -11.36 -11.50 11.79
CA VAL A 34 -10.03 -12.01 12.14
C VAL A 34 -9.26 -10.95 12.95
N CYS A 35 -8.37 -11.40 13.83
CA CYS A 35 -7.48 -10.50 14.55
C CYS A 35 -6.21 -10.18 13.75
N ALA A 36 -5.51 -9.11 14.12
CA ALA A 36 -4.25 -8.69 13.50
C ALA A 36 -3.19 -9.82 13.49
N ASN A 37 -3.15 -10.66 14.53
CA ASN A 37 -2.24 -11.81 14.60
C ASN A 37 -2.54 -12.88 13.54
N THR A 38 -3.81 -13.14 13.25
CA THR A 38 -4.21 -14.05 12.19
C THR A 38 -3.83 -13.48 10.82
N VAL A 39 -4.07 -12.18 10.61
CA VAL A 39 -3.62 -11.49 9.39
C VAL A 39 -2.10 -11.59 9.22
N ALA A 40 -1.32 -11.40 10.28
CA ALA A 40 0.14 -11.53 10.25
C ALA A 40 0.59 -12.93 9.80
N LYS A 41 -0.05 -13.99 10.32
CA LYS A 41 0.23 -15.38 9.92
C LYS A 41 -0.12 -15.64 8.46
N LEU A 42 -1.28 -15.16 8.00
CA LEU A 42 -1.72 -15.30 6.61
C LEU A 42 -0.78 -14.58 5.65
N LEU A 43 -0.36 -13.35 5.98
CA LEU A 43 0.61 -12.60 5.19
C LEU A 43 1.94 -13.35 5.05
N LYS A 44 2.45 -13.94 6.14
CA LYS A 44 3.65 -14.80 6.07
C LYS A 44 3.46 -16.00 5.14
N GLY A 45 2.29 -16.66 5.20
CA GLY A 45 1.96 -17.77 4.29
C GLY A 45 1.87 -17.37 2.81
N LEU A 46 1.55 -16.11 2.53
CA LEU A 46 1.53 -15.52 1.19
C LEU A 46 2.89 -14.94 0.75
N ASP A 47 3.95 -15.23 1.51
CA ASP A 47 5.31 -14.74 1.30
C ASP A 47 5.42 -13.20 1.36
N TYR A 48 4.63 -12.58 2.24
CA TYR A 48 4.80 -11.18 2.61
C TYR A 48 5.70 -11.06 3.82
N ARG A 49 6.63 -10.11 3.75
CA ARG A 49 7.39 -9.65 4.92
C ARG A 49 6.65 -8.49 5.58
N LEU A 50 6.48 -8.59 6.89
CA LEU A 50 5.97 -7.49 7.71
C LEU A 50 7.10 -6.49 7.92
N ARG A 51 6.81 -5.21 7.67
CA ARG A 51 7.78 -4.13 7.84
C ARG A 51 7.21 -3.13 8.83
N VAL A 52 7.98 -2.79 9.85
CA VAL A 52 7.64 -1.68 10.75
C VAL A 52 7.94 -0.38 10.01
N ASN A 53 6.98 0.53 9.98
CA ASN A 53 7.19 1.87 9.42
C ASN A 53 8.15 2.66 10.31
N HIS A 54 9.45 2.65 9.98
CA HIS A 54 10.42 3.50 10.65
C HIS A 54 10.35 4.92 10.07
N LYS A 55 9.45 5.73 10.61
CA LYS A 55 9.26 7.12 10.18
C LYS A 55 10.52 7.93 10.54
N LYS A 56 11.36 8.28 9.56
CA LYS A 56 12.36 9.33 9.76
C LYS A 56 11.61 10.66 9.84
N LEU A 57 11.90 11.47 10.87
CA LEU A 57 11.33 12.80 11.07
C LEU A 57 11.42 13.60 9.76
N ASN A 58 10.27 13.82 9.13
CA ASN A 58 10.17 14.67 7.96
C ASN A 58 9.94 16.10 8.46
N ARG A 59 10.68 17.08 7.95
CA ARG A 59 10.42 18.49 8.26
C ARG A 59 9.08 18.88 7.61
N GLY A 60 8.06 19.15 8.41
CA GLY A 60 6.75 19.63 7.96
C GLY A 60 5.80 18.53 7.50
N SER A 61 4.76 18.28 8.32
CA SER A 61 3.57 17.55 7.88
C SER A 61 2.67 18.53 7.12
N GLN A 62 2.87 18.66 5.81
CA GLN A 62 1.93 19.43 4.98
C GLN A 62 0.63 18.61 4.87
N SER A 63 -0.49 19.17 5.32
CA SER A 63 -1.80 18.50 5.39
C SER A 63 -2.30 17.99 4.04
N ASP A 64 -1.85 18.59 2.95
CA ASP A 64 -2.35 18.32 1.59
C ASP A 64 -1.60 17.19 0.85
N ARG A 65 -0.66 16.52 1.53
CA ARG A 65 0.16 15.47 0.89
C ARG A 65 -0.67 14.28 0.40
N ASP A 66 -1.73 13.95 1.14
CA ASP A 66 -2.60 12.81 0.79
C ASP A 66 -3.46 13.11 -0.44
N THR A 67 -3.82 14.37 -0.66
CA THR A 67 -4.62 14.83 -1.82
C THR A 67 -3.96 14.46 -3.15
N GLN A 68 -2.63 14.64 -3.25
CA GLN A 68 -1.89 14.25 -4.45
C GLN A 68 -1.95 12.73 -4.68
N PHE A 69 -1.82 11.93 -3.62
CA PHE A 69 -1.90 10.46 -3.74
C PHE A 69 -3.30 9.99 -4.10
N ALA A 70 -4.34 10.59 -3.52
CA ALA A 70 -5.73 10.31 -3.86
C ALA A 70 -6.02 10.65 -5.33
N TYR A 71 -5.54 11.80 -5.81
CA TYR A 71 -5.65 12.19 -7.22
C TYR A 71 -4.98 11.18 -8.15
N ILE A 72 -3.72 10.79 -7.86
CA ILE A 72 -2.99 9.79 -8.66
C ILE A 72 -3.72 8.44 -8.66
N ALA A 73 -4.28 8.02 -7.51
CA ALA A 73 -5.05 6.79 -7.42
C ALA A 73 -6.28 6.81 -8.33
N ALA A 74 -7.02 7.92 -8.34
CA ALA A 74 -8.18 8.10 -9.23
C ALA A 74 -7.77 8.07 -10.71
N GLN A 75 -6.68 8.76 -11.09
CA GLN A 75 -6.18 8.74 -12.47
C GLN A 75 -5.78 7.31 -12.92
N ARG A 76 -5.11 6.55 -12.05
CA ARG A 76 -4.74 5.15 -12.34
C ARG A 76 -5.96 4.28 -12.61
N GLU A 77 -7.02 4.46 -11.84
CA GLU A 77 -8.25 3.69 -12.03
C GLU A 77 -8.93 4.04 -13.36
N THR A 78 -9.02 5.33 -13.70
CA THR A 78 -9.54 5.78 -15.00
C THR A 78 -8.76 5.20 -16.17
N PHE A 79 -7.43 5.35 -16.18
CA PHE A 79 -6.59 4.85 -17.27
C PHE A 79 -6.67 3.32 -17.40
N SER A 80 -6.67 2.60 -16.27
CA SER A 80 -6.83 1.14 -16.27
C SER A 80 -8.17 0.71 -16.86
N ARG A 81 -9.26 1.44 -16.60
CA ARG A 81 -10.59 1.13 -17.16
C ARG A 81 -10.65 1.35 -18.67
N HIS A 82 -9.88 2.31 -19.19
CA HIS A 82 -9.80 2.60 -20.62
C HIS A 82 -8.73 1.79 -21.36
N GLY A 83 -8.01 0.89 -20.69
CA GLY A 83 -6.93 0.11 -21.30
C GLY A 83 -5.71 0.97 -21.70
N LEU A 84 -5.56 2.16 -21.11
CA LEU A 84 -4.48 3.08 -21.41
C LEU A 84 -3.22 2.75 -20.58
N PRO A 85 -2.02 3.01 -21.13
CA PRO A 85 -0.77 2.75 -20.42
C PRO A 85 -0.60 3.68 -19.20
N ILE A 86 0.01 3.14 -18.14
CA ILE A 86 0.32 3.88 -16.91
C ILE A 86 1.83 3.77 -16.68
N ILE A 87 2.52 4.92 -16.59
CA ILE A 87 3.97 4.98 -16.37
C ILE A 87 4.22 5.73 -15.05
N SER A 88 4.98 5.12 -14.15
CA SER A 88 5.40 5.74 -12.89
C SER A 88 6.80 6.31 -13.05
N ILE A 89 6.93 7.64 -12.93
CA ILE A 89 8.22 8.35 -13.06
C ILE A 89 8.54 8.99 -11.71
N ASP A 90 9.69 8.62 -11.14
CA ASP A 90 10.26 9.30 -9.98
C ASP A 90 11.51 10.07 -10.42
N SER A 91 11.52 11.37 -10.20
CA SER A 91 12.65 12.23 -10.57
C SER A 91 13.15 12.97 -9.34
N LYS A 92 14.47 12.97 -9.15
CA LYS A 92 15.10 13.79 -8.13
C LYS A 92 15.40 15.18 -8.70
N LYS A 93 15.00 16.23 -7.96
CA LYS A 93 15.45 17.59 -8.24
C LYS A 93 16.98 17.64 -8.12
N ARG A 94 17.65 18.23 -9.12
CA ARG A 94 19.06 18.61 -9.03
C ARG A 94 19.22 19.87 -8.18
#